data_AF-J9AAG4-F1
#
_entry.id   AF-J9AAG4-F1
#
_cell.length_a   1.000
_cell.length_b   1.000
_cell.length_c   1.000
_cell.angle_alpha   90.00
_cell.angle_beta   90.00
_cell.angle_gamma   90.00
#
_symmetry.space_group_name_H-M   'P 1'
#
loop_
_entity.id
_entity.type
_entity.pdbx_description
1 polymer ?
#
loop_
_entity_poly.entity_id
_entity_poly.type
_entity_poly.pdbx_seq_one_letter_code
_entity_poly.pdbx_strand_id
1 'polypeptide(L)'
;MYENADLILLPYNYIVDPSLRHKHNIQLKGNIVIFDEAHNLESICEESTSVSFSTTQISACIRETKKVLEMIINDEKEVRTQMVCICFT
;
A
#
# COMPACT_ATOMS: atom_id res chain seq x y z
N MET A 1 -19.70 4.05 -14.09
CA MET A 1 -19.72 5.26 -14.94
C MET A 1 -19.18 5.01 -16.36
N TYR A 2 -18.36 3.98 -16.58
CA TYR A 2 -17.79 3.65 -17.90
C TYR A 2 -18.59 2.64 -18.75
N GLU A 3 -19.71 2.10 -18.25
CA GLU A 3 -20.38 0.94 -18.87
C GLU A 3 -21.01 1.20 -20.24
N ASN A 4 -21.15 2.46 -20.66
CA ASN A 4 -21.71 2.84 -21.96
C ASN A 4 -20.72 3.65 -22.83
N ALA A 5 -19.40 3.56 -22.56
CA ALA A 5 -18.40 4.31 -23.32
C ALA A 5 -17.79 3.43 -24.42
N ASP A 6 -17.84 3.89 -25.67
CA ASP A 6 -17.21 3.21 -26.82
C ASP A 6 -15.69 3.37 -26.85
N LEU A 7 -15.18 4.45 -26.24
CA LEU A 7 -13.77 4.78 -26.14
C LEU A 7 -13.48 5.38 -24.76
N ILE A 8 -12.45 4.87 -24.10
CA ILE A 8 -12.00 5.37 -22.80
C ILE A 8 -10.52 5.69 -22.90
N LEU A 9 -10.16 6.95 -22.64
CA LEU A 9 -8.78 7.39 -22.55
C LEU A 9 -8.34 7.28 -21.08
N LEU A 10 -7.29 6.50 -20.84
CA LEU A 10 -6.75 6.24 -19.51
C LEU A 10 -5.24 6.47 -19.50
N PRO A 11 -4.66 7.01 -18.41
CA PRO A 11 -3.22 7.01 -18.24
C PRO A 11 -2.70 5.59 -17.99
N TYR A 12 -1.44 5.31 -18.35
CA TYR A 12 -0.88 3.95 -18.29
C TYR A 12 -0.91 3.32 -16.90
N ASN A 13 -0.71 4.10 -15.83
CA ASN A 13 -0.66 3.60 -14.46
C ASN A 13 -1.99 2.93 -14.02
N TYR A 14 -3.14 3.32 -14.57
CA TYR A 14 -4.43 2.69 -14.26
C TYR A 14 -4.56 1.29 -14.87
N ILE A 15 -3.81 1.00 -15.94
CA ILE A 15 -3.81 -0.30 -16.62
C ILE A 15 -2.74 -1.21 -16.00
N VAL A 16 -1.56 -0.63 -15.75
CA VAL A 16 -0.36 -1.34 -15.28
C VAL A 16 -0.46 -1.73 -13.81
N ASP A 17 -0.91 -0.83 -12.92
CA ASP A 17 -1.06 -1.13 -11.48
C ASP A 17 -2.37 -1.89 -11.22
N PRO A 18 -2.32 -3.17 -10.79
CA PRO A 18 -3.51 -3.97 -10.49
C PRO A 18 -4.39 -3.37 -9.38
N SER A 19 -3.79 -2.68 -8.41
CA SER A 19 -4.49 -2.08 -7.28
C SER A 19 -5.35 -0.90 -7.73
N LEU A 20 -4.77 -0.01 -8.54
CA LEU A 20 -5.50 1.11 -9.15
C LEU A 20 -6.58 0.59 -10.09
N ARG A 21 -6.27 -0.43 -10.91
CA ARG A 21 -7.24 -1.05 -11.82
C ARG A 21 -8.47 -1.59 -11.08
N HIS A 22 -8.27 -2.26 -9.94
CA HIS A 22 -9.37 -2.77 -9.12
C HIS A 22 -10.18 -1.65 -8.48
N LYS A 23 -9.50 -0.62 -7.95
CA LYS A 23 -10.16 0.55 -7.32
C LYS A 23 -11.03 1.32 -8.31
N HIS A 24 -10.61 1.42 -9.56
CA HIS A 24 -11.34 2.11 -10.63
C HIS A 24 -12.29 1.20 -11.41
N ASN A 25 -12.40 -0.08 -11.03
CA ASN A 25 -13.24 -1.10 -11.67
C ASN A 25 -13.05 -1.16 -13.20
N ILE A 26 -11.79 -1.04 -13.64
CA ILE A 26 -11.44 -1.08 -15.06
C ILE A 26 -11.33 -2.55 -15.48
N GLN A 27 -12.28 -3.01 -16.30
CA GLN A 27 -12.27 -4.35 -16.85
C GLN A 27 -11.65 -4.35 -18.24
N LEU A 28 -10.52 -5.05 -18.40
CA LEU A 28 -9.84 -5.17 -19.69
C LEU A 28 -10.33 -6.38 -20.50
N LYS A 29 -10.99 -7.35 -19.84
CA LYS A 29 -11.43 -8.58 -20.49
C LYS A 29 -12.56 -8.29 -21.47
N GLY A 30 -12.37 -8.68 -22.73
CA GLY A 30 -13.32 -8.44 -23.81
C GLY A 30 -13.17 -7.08 -24.51
N ASN A 31 -12.26 -6.23 -24.03
CA ASN A 31 -11.98 -4.91 -24.61
C ASN A 31 -10.65 -4.91 -25.37
N ILE A 32 -10.55 -4.07 -26.40
CA ILE A 32 -9.29 -3.84 -27.12
C ILE A 32 -8.55 -2.71 -26.40
N VAL A 33 -7.29 -2.97 -26.03
CA VAL A 33 -6.41 -2.00 -25.38
C VAL A 33 -5.39 -1.51 -26.40
N ILE A 34 -5.33 -0.20 -26.60
CA ILE A 34 -4.37 0.44 -27.51
C ILE A 34 -3.42 1.28 -26.67
N PHE A 35 -2.14 0.98 -26.74
CA PHE A 35 -1.08 1.83 -26.18
C PHE A 35 -0.60 2.77 -27.28
N ASP A 36 -0.89 4.05 -27.14
CA ASP A 36 -0.19 5.09 -27.90
C ASP A 36 1.27 5.17 -27.39
N GLU A 37 2.23 5.55 -28.23
CA GLU A 37 3.64 5.78 -27.84
C GLU A 37 4.23 4.77 -26.82
N ALA A 38 4.07 3.47 -27.08
CA ALA A 38 4.35 2.39 -26.13
C ALA A 38 5.82 2.28 -25.66
N HIS A 39 6.73 3.10 -26.19
CA HIS A 39 8.13 3.13 -25.76
C HIS A 39 8.29 3.60 -24.31
N ASN A 40 7.34 4.36 -23.74
CA ASN A 40 7.35 4.74 -22.32
C ASN A 40 6.74 3.67 -21.39
N LEU A 41 6.10 2.63 -21.93
CA LEU A 41 5.40 1.63 -21.14
C LEU A 41 6.34 0.82 -20.24
N GLU A 42 7.55 0.51 -20.73
CA GLU A 42 8.54 -0.27 -19.99
C GLU A 42 8.97 0.44 -18.70
N SER A 43 9.38 1.71 -18.80
CA SER A 43 9.76 2.52 -17.65
C SER A 43 8.63 2.67 -16.63
N ILE A 44 7.38 2.78 -17.08
CA ILE A 44 6.22 2.93 -16.18
C ILE A 44 5.89 1.62 -15.48
N CYS A 45 6.03 0.48 -16.16
CA CYS A 45 5.91 -0.84 -15.55
C CYS A 45 6.99 -1.08 -14.50
N GLU A 46 8.22 -0.69 -14.80
CA GLU A 46 9.34 -0.76 -13.88
C GLU A 46 9.09 0.09 -12.63
N GLU A 47 8.70 1.36 -12.79
CA GLU A 47 8.44 2.27 -11.68
C GLU A 47 7.24 1.81 -10.82
N SER A 48 6.16 1.32 -11.44
CA SER A 48 4.96 0.87 -10.71
C SER A 48 5.21 -0.39 -9.89
N THR A 49 6.19 -1.21 -10.27
CA THR A 49 6.54 -2.47 -9.58
C THR A 49 7.70 -2.27 -8.60
N SER A 50 8.56 -1.30 -8.86
CA SER A 50 9.77 -1.05 -8.08
C SER A 50 9.45 -0.26 -6.82
N VAL A 51 10.09 -0.65 -5.71
CA VAL A 51 10.02 0.08 -4.44
C VAL A 51 11.43 0.47 -4.03
N SER A 52 11.66 1.76 -3.83
CA SER A 52 12.94 2.30 -3.34
C SER A 52 12.82 2.74 -1.88
N PHE A 53 13.78 2.34 -1.05
CA PHE A 53 13.86 2.75 0.35
C PHE A 53 15.04 3.70 0.57
N SER A 54 14.77 4.86 1.18
CA SER A 54 15.83 5.76 1.64
C SER A 54 16.29 5.40 3.05
N THR A 55 17.53 5.77 3.40
CA THR A 55 18.06 5.59 4.76
C THR A 55 17.20 6.31 5.81
N THR A 56 16.58 7.42 5.44
CA THR A 56 15.66 8.16 6.33
C THR A 56 14.36 7.41 6.58
N GLN A 57 13.80 6.76 5.55
CA GLN A 57 12.61 5.91 5.69
C GLN A 57 12.91 4.70 6.57
N ILE A 58 14.05 4.03 6.37
CA ILE A 58 14.46 2.88 7.20
C ILE A 58 14.65 3.31 8.66
N SER A 59 15.32 4.45 8.90
CA SER A 59 15.52 4.99 10.24
C SER A 59 14.20 5.34 10.94
N ALA A 60 13.23 5.89 10.19
CA ALA A 60 11.90 6.14 10.70
C ALA A 60 11.18 4.84 11.07
N CYS A 61 11.21 3.82 10.20
CA CYS A 61 10.62 2.50 10.49
C CYS A 61 11.20 1.88 11.77
N ILE A 62 12.53 1.92 11.98
CA ILE A 62 13.16 1.40 13.19
C ILE A 62 12.64 2.12 14.44
N ARG A 63 12.52 3.45 14.38
CA ARG A 63 12.02 4.26 15.49
C ARG A 63 10.57 3.92 15.82
N GLU A 64 9.70 3.83 14.81
CA GLU A 64 8.29 3.51 15.03
C GLU A 64 8.12 2.09 15.60
N THR A 65 8.87 1.10 15.10
CA THR A 65 8.85 -0.27 15.64
C THR A 65 9.31 -0.30 17.10
N LYS A 66 10.37 0.44 17.45
CA LYS A 66 10.85 0.54 18.83
C LYS A 66 9.79 1.16 19.75
N LYS A 67 9.11 2.20 19.29
CA LYS A 67 8.03 2.85 20.04
C LYS A 67 6.87 1.91 20.31
N VAL A 68 6.45 1.13 19.31
CA VAL A 68 5.39 0.11 19.48
C VAL A 68 5.83 -0.97 20.47
N LEU A 69 7.08 -1.42 20.42
CA LEU A 69 7.61 -2.39 21.38
C LEU A 69 7.59 -1.87 22.82
N GLU A 70 7.98 -0.60 23.03
CA GLU A 70 7.94 0.03 24.35
C GLU A 70 6.50 0.15 24.88
N MET A 71 5.52 0.45 24.02
CA MET A 71 4.10 0.47 24.38
C MET A 71 3.64 -0.91 24.88
N ILE A 72 3.93 -1.98 24.13
CA ILE A 72 3.55 -3.36 24.51
C ILE A 72 4.17 -3.77 25.85
N ILE A 73 5.44 -3.44 26.09
CA ILE A 73 6.13 -3.76 27.35
C ILE A 73 5.50 -3.01 28.53
N ASN A 74 5.09 -1.76 28.33
CA ASN A 74 4.46 -0.99 29.38
C ASN A 74 3.05 -1.51 29.68
N ASP A 75 2.28 -1.89 28.67
CA ASP A 75 0.96 -2.51 28.86
C ASP A 75 1.08 -3.82 29.68
N GLU A 76 2.06 -4.68 29.40
CA GLU A 76 2.29 -5.89 30.20
C GLU A 76 2.64 -5.59 31.66
N LYS A 77 3.42 -4.53 31.91
CA LYS A 77 3.77 -4.12 33.28
C LYS A 77 2.56 -3.59 34.03
N GLU A 78 1.67 -2.86 33.35
CA GLU A 78 0.46 -2.34 33.95
C GLU A 78 -0.49 -3.48 34.34
N VAL A 79 -0.67 -4.48 33.47
CA VAL A 79 -1.46 -5.69 33.77
C VAL A 79 -0.86 -6.47 34.95
N ARG A 80 0.47 -6.65 35.00
CA ARG A 80 1.14 -7.31 36.13
C ARG A 80 0.95 -6.54 37.44
N THR A 81 1.03 -5.21 37.39
CA THR A 81 0.87 -4.36 38.58
C THR A 81 -0.57 -4.36 39.09
N GLN A 82 -1.56 -4.33 38.19
CA GLN A 82 -2.97 -4.47 38.57
C GLN A 82 -3.29 -5.85 39.17
N MET A 83 -2.72 -6.92 38.61
CA MET A 83 -2.93 -8.28 39.13
C MET A 83 -2.34 -8.47 40.52
N VAL A 84 -1.20 -7.84 40.81
CA VAL A 84 -0.66 -7.79 42.18
C VAL A 84 -1.61 -7.02 43.11
N CYS A 85 -2.17 -5.89 42.68
CA CYS A 85 -3.07 -5.09 43.51
C CYS A 85 -4.38 -5.84 43.88
N ILE A 86 -4.91 -6.66 42.97
CA ILE A 86 -6.12 -7.47 43.22
C ILE A 86 -5.85 -8.62 44.20
N CYS A 87 -4.67 -9.25 44.17
CA CYS A 87 -4.34 -10.36 45.08
C CYS A 87 -4.03 -9.92 46.53
N PHE A 88 -3.85 -8.63 46.79
CA PHE A 88 -3.55 -8.08 48.12
C PHE A 88 -4.72 -7.32 48.77
N THR A 89 -5.92 -7.36 48.18
CA THR A 89 -7.19 -6.88 48.79
C THR A 89 -8.07 -8.07 49.13
#